data_AF-A0A497VKB1-F1
#
_entry.id   AF-A0A497VKB1-F1
#
_cell.length_a   1.000
_cell.length_b   1.000
_cell.length_c   1.000
_cell.angle_alpha   90.00
_cell.angle_beta   90.00
_cell.angle_gamma   90.00
#
_symmetry.space_group_name_H-M   'P 1'
#
loop_
_entity.id
_entity.type
_entity.pdbx_description
1 polymer ?
#
loop_
_entity_poly.entity_id
_entity_poly.type
_entity_poly.pdbx_seq_one_letter_code
_entity_poly.pdbx_strand_id
1 'polypeptide(L)'
;MKRLTLIAILAALALPAAASQAPMREHLKQELPTWGYSDVNVDGLTRAQVVHINHLLHSNKSPSQIRGNIGAILGDSLLKTLFGRQ
;
A
#
# COMPACT_ATOMS: atom_id res chain seq x y z
N MET A 1 -17.16 -6.92 55.76
CA MET A 1 -16.05 -7.68 55.15
C MET A 1 -16.15 -7.53 53.64
N LYS A 2 -15.17 -6.83 53.05
CA LYS A 2 -15.14 -6.36 51.65
C LYS A 2 -14.86 -7.53 50.70
N ARG A 3 -15.78 -7.85 49.78
CA ARG A 3 -15.50 -8.75 48.66
C ARG A 3 -15.02 -7.91 47.48
N LEU A 4 -13.73 -8.05 47.19
CA LEU A 4 -13.00 -7.33 46.14
C LEU A 4 -13.52 -7.72 44.76
N THR A 5 -14.05 -6.75 44.03
CA THR A 5 -14.36 -6.82 42.60
C THR A 5 -13.05 -6.78 41.82
N LEU A 6 -12.59 -7.94 41.33
CA LEU A 6 -11.59 -8.00 40.26
C LEU A 6 -12.30 -7.82 38.92
N ILE A 7 -12.32 -6.59 38.41
CA ILE A 7 -12.58 -6.34 36.99
C ILE A 7 -11.20 -6.14 36.37
N ALA A 8 -10.57 -7.23 35.95
CA ALA A 8 -9.39 -7.17 35.10
C ALA A 8 -9.85 -6.69 33.71
N ILE A 9 -9.76 -5.38 33.49
CA ILE A 9 -9.99 -4.76 32.19
C ILE A 9 -8.85 -5.22 31.27
N LEU A 10 -9.12 -6.26 30.48
CA LEU A 10 -8.26 -6.75 29.41
C LEU A 10 -8.36 -5.80 28.20
N ALA A 11 -7.92 -4.54 28.34
CA ALA A 11 -7.89 -3.55 27.27
C ALA A 11 -6.57 -3.57 26.48
N ALA A 12 -6.06 -4.76 26.19
CA ALA A 12 -4.82 -4.93 25.43
C ALA A 12 -5.08 -5.87 24.25
N LEU A 13 -5.62 -5.36 23.13
CA LEU A 13 -5.55 -6.00 21.80
C LEU A 13 -6.10 -5.15 20.64
N ALA A 14 -6.10 -3.83 20.75
CA ALA A 14 -6.41 -2.95 19.61
C ALA A 14 -5.21 -2.07 19.26
N LEU A 15 -4.03 -2.68 19.09
CA LEU A 15 -3.03 -2.08 18.22
C LEU A 15 -3.52 -2.38 16.80
N PRO A 16 -4.02 -1.38 16.03
CA PRO A 16 -4.13 -1.61 14.60
C PRO A 16 -2.72 -1.95 14.16
N ALA A 17 -2.52 -3.18 13.69
CA ALA A 17 -1.31 -3.54 13.01
C ALA A 17 -1.21 -2.53 11.87
N ALA A 18 -0.44 -1.47 12.06
CA ALA A 18 0.14 -0.70 10.99
C ALA A 18 1.04 -1.70 10.29
N ALA A 19 0.43 -2.57 9.48
CA ALA A 19 1.10 -3.61 8.75
C ALA A 19 2.15 -2.87 7.94
N SER A 20 3.41 -3.01 8.37
CA SER A 20 4.55 -2.46 7.68
C SER A 20 4.34 -2.79 6.21
N GLN A 21 4.31 -1.78 5.34
CA GLN A 21 4.08 -2.01 3.92
C GLN A 21 5.31 -2.61 3.22
N ALA A 22 6.39 -2.87 3.97
CA ALA A 22 7.60 -3.51 3.52
C ALA A 22 7.37 -4.77 2.65
N PRO A 23 6.54 -5.77 3.03
CA PRO A 23 6.34 -6.94 2.19
C PRO A 23 5.58 -6.61 0.89
N MET A 24 4.67 -5.63 0.92
CA MET A 24 3.94 -5.20 -0.27
C MET A 24 4.83 -4.41 -1.22
N ARG A 25 5.69 -3.54 -0.69
CA ARG A 25 6.70 -2.82 -1.48
C ARG A 25 7.68 -3.78 -2.13
N GLU A 26 8.12 -4.80 -1.41
CA GLU A 26 9.11 -5.74 -1.92
C GLU A 26 8.50 -6.62 -3.00
N HIS A 27 7.22 -6.99 -2.84
CA HIS A 27 6.44 -7.60 -3.90
C HIS A 27 6.35 -6.71 -5.15
N LEU A 28 6.03 -5.42 -4.99
CA LEU A 28 5.97 -4.49 -6.12
C LEU A 28 7.31 -4.30 -6.83
N LYS A 29 8.44 -4.31 -6.10
CA LYS A 29 9.79 -4.23 -6.70
C LYS A 29 10.08 -5.41 -7.62
N GLN A 30 9.53 -6.59 -7.31
CA GLN A 30 9.68 -7.79 -8.14
C GLN A 30 8.71 -7.78 -9.33
N GLU A 31 7.48 -7.33 -9.11
CA GLU A 31 6.41 -7.39 -10.11
C GLU A 31 6.51 -6.28 -11.15
N LEU A 32 6.71 -5.02 -10.75
CA LEU A 32 6.65 -3.86 -11.66
C LEU A 32 7.54 -3.97 -12.91
N PRO A 33 8.78 -4.51 -12.86
CA PRO A 33 9.58 -4.75 -14.06
C PRO A 33 8.87 -5.63 -15.10
N THR A 34 8.12 -6.66 -14.67
CA THR A 34 7.36 -7.55 -15.58
C THR A 34 6.23 -6.81 -16.31
N TRP A 35 5.76 -5.70 -15.74
CA TRP A 35 4.73 -4.84 -16.30
C TRP A 35 5.30 -3.68 -17.15
N GLY A 36 6.62 -3.58 -17.29
CA GLY A 36 7.30 -2.54 -18.05
C GLY A 36 7.65 -1.28 -17.24
N TYR A 37 7.66 -1.39 -15.92
CA TYR A 37 7.90 -0.29 -14.98
C TYR A 37 9.20 -0.48 -14.17
N SER A 38 10.26 -0.92 -14.85
CA SER A 38 11.57 -1.24 -14.25
C SER A 38 12.24 -0.05 -13.56
N ASP A 39 11.99 1.17 -14.06
CA ASP A 39 12.63 2.39 -13.57
C ASP A 39 11.89 3.04 -12.40
N VAL A 40 10.81 2.42 -11.92
CA VAL A 40 9.97 2.98 -10.86
C VAL A 40 10.59 2.72 -9.49
N ASN A 41 10.89 3.80 -8.76
CA ASN A 41 11.29 3.71 -7.37
C ASN A 41 10.07 3.47 -6.45
N VAL A 42 9.85 2.21 -6.07
CA VAL A 42 8.75 1.80 -5.19
C VAL A 42 8.82 2.43 -3.78
N ASP A 43 10.02 2.72 -3.29
CA ASP A 43 10.20 3.32 -1.96
C ASP A 43 9.73 4.78 -1.92
N GLY A 44 9.71 5.46 -3.08
CA GLY A 44 9.16 6.80 -3.26
C GLY A 44 7.63 6.84 -3.38
N LEU A 45 6.96 5.68 -3.55
CA LEU A 45 5.51 5.64 -3.67
C LEU A 45 4.83 5.83 -2.32
N THR A 46 3.73 6.58 -2.31
CA THR A 46 2.87 6.74 -1.14
C THR A 46 2.21 5.41 -0.77
N ARG A 47 1.80 5.32 0.50
CA ARG A 47 1.06 4.18 1.04
C ARG A 47 -0.17 3.81 0.22
N ALA A 48 -0.92 4.81 -0.24
CA ALA A 48 -2.11 4.61 -1.06
C ALA A 48 -1.76 4.03 -2.44
N GLN A 49 -0.70 4.51 -3.08
CA GLN A 49 -0.25 4.03 -4.38
C GLN A 49 0.21 2.58 -4.30
N VAL A 50 1.01 2.22 -3.29
CA VAL A 50 1.46 0.83 -3.07
C VAL A 50 0.27 -0.12 -2.95
N VAL A 51 -0.73 0.23 -2.15
CA VAL A 51 -1.94 -0.60 -1.97
C VAL A 51 -2.75 -0.68 -3.26
N HIS A 52 -2.91 0.44 -3.97
CA HIS A 52 -3.72 0.49 -5.18
C HIS A 52 -3.08 -0.33 -6.31
N ILE A 53 -1.77 -0.19 -6.53
CA ILE A 53 -1.02 -0.98 -7.50
C ILE A 53 -1.11 -2.47 -7.13
N ASN A 54 -0.89 -2.82 -5.85
CA ASN A 54 -1.00 -4.20 -5.40
C ASN A 54 -2.39 -4.77 -5.66
N HIS A 55 -3.46 -4.01 -5.41
CA HIS A 55 -4.82 -4.45 -5.71
C HIS A 55 -5.06 -4.64 -7.21
N LEU A 56 -4.51 -3.77 -8.06
CA LEU A 56 -4.61 -3.91 -9.52
C LEU A 56 -3.95 -5.18 -10.04
N LEU A 57 -2.76 -5.52 -9.51
CA LEU A 57 -2.03 -6.73 -9.90
C LEU A 57 -2.83 -8.01 -9.61
N HIS A 58 -3.65 -8.01 -8.56
CA HIS A 58 -4.49 -9.16 -8.18
C HIS A 58 -5.93 -9.06 -8.68
N SER A 59 -6.23 -8.11 -9.58
CA SER A 59 -7.58 -7.92 -10.11
C SER A 59 -7.82 -8.77 -11.36
N ASN A 60 -9.08 -9.09 -11.67
CA ASN A 60 -9.49 -9.80 -12.89
C ASN A 60 -9.46 -8.92 -14.16
N LYS A 61 -8.71 -7.81 -14.16
CA LYS A 61 -8.59 -6.92 -15.32
C LYS A 61 -7.67 -7.53 -16.37
N SER A 62 -7.83 -7.13 -17.63
CA SER A 62 -6.91 -7.58 -18.68
C SER A 62 -5.49 -7.04 -18.42
N PRO A 63 -4.44 -7.72 -18.89
CA PRO A 63 -3.07 -7.24 -18.72
C PRO A 63 -2.85 -5.81 -19.26
N SER A 64 -3.47 -5.47 -20.39
CA SER A 64 -3.41 -4.12 -20.97
C SER A 64 -4.05 -3.07 -20.05
N GLN A 65 -5.18 -3.39 -19.43
CA GLN A 65 -5.84 -2.51 -18.46
C GLN A 65 -5.00 -2.36 -17.19
N ILE A 66 -4.43 -3.45 -16.66
CA ILE A 66 -3.56 -3.40 -15.48
C ILE A 66 -2.37 -2.48 -15.76
N ARG A 67 -1.66 -2.68 -16.88
CA ARG A 67 -0.53 -1.84 -17.28
C ARG A 67 -0.93 -0.37 -17.38
N GLY A 68 -2.02 -0.05 -18.07
CA GLY A 68 -2.50 1.33 -18.22
C GLY A 68 -2.84 2.00 -16.88
N ASN A 69 -3.52 1.26 -15.98
CA ASN A 69 -3.90 1.78 -14.67
C ASN A 69 -2.69 2.00 -13.75
N ILE A 70 -1.69 1.10 -13.79
CA ILE A 70 -0.43 1.31 -13.06
C ILE A 70 0.24 2.59 -13.56
N GLY A 71 0.31 2.79 -14.88
CA GLY A 71 0.90 3.99 -15.48
C GLY A 71 0.17 5.28 -15.06
N ALA A 72 -1.16 5.25 -14.99
CA ALA A 72 -1.94 6.39 -14.50
C ALA A 72 -1.64 6.73 -13.04
N ILE A 73 -1.54 5.72 -12.16
CA ILE A 73 -1.21 5.92 -10.74
C ILE A 73 0.19 6.52 -10.57
N LEU A 74 1.16 5.99 -11.32
CA LEU A 74 2.54 6.46 -11.28
C LEU A 74 2.67 7.87 -11.89
N GLY A 75 1.96 8.15 -12.97
CA GLY A 75 1.90 9.48 -13.58
C GLY A 75 1.30 10.53 -12.64
N ASP A 76 0.21 10.20 -11.94
CA ASP A 76 -0.38 11.07 -10.92
C ASP A 76 0.58 11.31 -9.74
N SER A 77 1.37 10.29 -9.38
CA SER A 77 2.46 10.42 -8.39
C SER A 77 3.51 11.43 -8.83
N LEU A 78 3.90 11.38 -10.09
CA LEU A 78 4.91 12.26 -10.70
C LEU A 78 4.40 13.70 -10.78
N LEU A 79 3.17 13.89 -11.26
CA LEU A 79 2.52 15.20 -11.32
C LEU A 79 2.34 15.80 -9.93
N LYS A 80 1.90 15.01 -8.95
CA LYS A 80 1.79 15.46 -7.57
C LYS A 80 3.14 15.78 -6.94
N THR A 81 4.21 15.09 -7.31
CA THR A 81 5.57 15.39 -6.82
C THR A 81 6.12 16.66 -7.44
N LEU A 82 5.89 16.89 -8.74
CA LEU A 82 6.40 18.04 -9.48
C LEU A 82 5.56 19.31 -9.28
N PHE A 83 4.26 19.16 -9.08
CA PHE A 83 3.29 20.26 -9.06
C PHE A 83 2.45 20.31 -7.77
N GLY A 84 2.74 19.46 -6.79
CA GLY A 84 1.99 19.36 -5.54
C GLY A 84 2.13 20.58 -4.64
N ARG A 85 1.31 21.59 -4.92
CA ARG A 85 0.82 22.56 -3.94
C ARG A 85 -0.15 21.84 -3.00
N GLN A 86 0.03 22.07 -1.70
CA GLN A 86 -0.60 21.34 -0.57
C GLN A 86 -2.12 21.31 -0.60
#